data_AF-A0A0G2ECM7-F1
#
_entry.id   AF-A0A0G2ECM7-F1
#
_cell.length_a   1.000
_cell.length_b   1.000
_cell.length_c   1.000
_cell.angle_alpha   90.00
_cell.angle_beta   90.00
_cell.angle_gamma   90.00
#
_symmetry.space_group_name_H-M   'P 1'
#
loop_
_entity.id
_entity.type
_entity.pdbx_description
1 polymer ?
#
loop_
_entity_poly.entity_id
_entity_poly.type
_entity_poly.pdbx_seq_one_letter_code
_entity_poly.pdbx_strand_id
1 'polypeptide(L)'
;MSHSISQKAVKAFIDKVPWTKVSKKIASTTKGQRLWPSQTAKNDADLNFRIDRGADMGGGKAELVLQPNKGAKDPKVKAVANKNSHMTLAKVTLDPKNDSNGNSASKSLLDSFKDMKN
;
A
#
# COMPACT_ATOMS: atom_id res chain seq x y z
N MET A 1 14.10 -11.45 -4.36
CA MET A 1 13.03 -12.08 -5.19
C MET A 1 12.53 -11.02 -6.15
N SER A 2 12.80 -11.13 -7.46
CA SER A 2 12.26 -10.20 -8.45
C SER A 2 10.74 -10.30 -8.48
N HIS A 3 10.05 -9.34 -7.89
CA HIS A 3 8.60 -9.26 -7.92
C HIS A 3 8.14 -9.25 -9.39
N SER A 4 7.33 -10.25 -9.78
CA SER A 4 6.71 -10.35 -11.12
C SER A 4 5.74 -9.19 -11.43
N ILE A 5 5.54 -8.32 -10.45
CA ILE A 5 4.63 -7.18 -10.44
C ILE A 5 5.28 -6.00 -11.15
N SER A 6 4.53 -5.36 -12.04
CA SER A 6 4.99 -4.20 -12.81
C SER A 6 5.09 -2.95 -11.93
N GLN A 7 6.23 -2.26 -11.98
CA GLN A 7 6.40 -0.93 -11.37
C GLN A 7 5.35 0.07 -11.88
N LYS A 8 4.96 -0.02 -13.16
CA LYS A 8 3.91 0.82 -13.75
C LYS A 8 2.55 0.57 -13.08
N ALA A 9 2.24 -0.68 -12.74
CA ALA A 9 0.99 -1.02 -12.06
C ALA A 9 0.97 -0.47 -10.62
N VAL A 10 2.08 -0.58 -9.89
CA VAL A 10 2.24 -0.01 -8.55
C VAL A 10 2.14 1.51 -8.59
N LYS A 11 2.82 2.16 -9.53
CA LYS A 11 2.72 3.62 -9.71
C LYS A 11 1.28 4.06 -9.99
N ALA A 12 0.60 3.40 -10.94
CA ALA A 12 -0.78 3.73 -11.28
C ALA A 12 -1.76 3.55 -10.11
N PHE A 13 -1.46 2.63 -9.19
CA PHE A 13 -2.21 2.47 -7.94
C PHE A 13 -1.91 3.62 -6.97
N ILE A 14 -0.63 3.90 -6.71
CA ILE A 14 -0.16 4.99 -5.83
C ILE A 14 -0.73 6.35 -6.27
N ASP A 15 -0.78 6.62 -7.57
CA ASP A 15 -1.32 7.85 -8.14
C ASP A 15 -2.85 8.01 -7.86
N LYS A 16 -3.57 6.90 -7.62
CA LYS A 16 -5.02 6.91 -7.31
C LYS A 16 -5.33 6.98 -5.82
N VAL A 17 -4.33 6.81 -4.96
CA VAL A 17 -4.54 6.79 -3.51
C VAL A 17 -4.92 8.20 -3.05
N PRO A 18 -6.05 8.37 -2.32
CA PRO A 18 -6.39 9.63 -1.69
C PRO A 18 -5.53 9.81 -0.43
N TRP A 19 -4.27 10.22 -0.61
CA TRP A 19 -3.25 10.27 0.43
C TRP A 19 -3.64 11.09 1.66
N THR A 20 -4.34 12.23 1.49
CA THR A 20 -4.91 13.00 2.61
C THR A 20 -5.90 12.18 3.45
N LYS A 21 -6.73 11.35 2.81
CA LYS A 21 -7.67 10.47 3.52
C LYS A 21 -6.93 9.34 4.24
N VAL A 22 -5.93 8.75 3.57
CA VAL A 22 -5.08 7.72 4.18
C VAL A 22 -4.37 8.25 5.41
N SER A 23 -3.76 9.44 5.32
CA SER A 23 -3.04 10.09 6.42
C SER A 23 -3.94 10.32 7.64
N LYS A 24 -5.16 10.84 7.43
CA LYS A 24 -6.14 11.01 8.51
C LYS A 24 -6.62 9.68 9.11
N LYS A 25 -6.78 8.66 8.27
CA LYS A 25 -7.33 7.36 8.67
C LYS A 25 -6.35 6.52 9.51
N ILE A 26 -5.05 6.84 9.47
CA ILE A 26 -4.04 6.18 10.34
C ILE A 26 -4.44 6.29 11.80
N ALA A 27 -4.85 7.47 12.27
CA ALA A 27 -5.14 7.70 13.69
C ALA A 27 -6.25 6.78 14.24
N SER A 28 -7.20 6.35 13.41
CA SER A 28 -8.38 5.56 13.82
C SER A 28 -8.38 4.09 13.35
N THR A 29 -7.37 3.64 12.60
CA THR A 29 -7.31 2.29 12.01
C THR A 29 -6.36 1.41 12.80
N THR A 30 -6.69 0.17 13.17
CA THR A 30 -5.73 -0.66 13.94
C THR A 30 -4.61 -1.23 13.04
N LYS A 31 -3.44 -1.57 13.61
CA LYS A 31 -2.39 -2.31 12.90
C LYS A 31 -2.97 -3.55 12.19
N GLY A 32 -2.55 -3.76 10.94
CA GLY A 32 -3.00 -4.84 10.07
C GLY A 32 -4.32 -4.56 9.35
N GLN A 33 -5.02 -3.46 9.67
CA GLN A 33 -6.26 -3.10 8.98
C GLN A 33 -6.00 -2.25 7.74
N ARG A 34 -6.91 -2.39 6.78
CA ARG A 34 -6.83 -1.73 5.48
C ARG A 34 -7.13 -0.23 5.58
N LEU A 35 -6.18 0.58 5.16
CA LEU A 35 -6.35 2.02 5.01
C LEU A 35 -7.07 2.33 3.70
N TRP A 36 -6.59 1.74 2.60
CA TRP A 36 -7.17 1.94 1.26
C TRP A 36 -6.87 0.75 0.32
N PRO A 37 -7.71 0.47 -0.68
CA PRO A 37 -9.07 0.99 -0.88
C PRO A 37 -10.05 0.44 0.16
N SER A 38 -11.27 0.99 0.20
CA SER A 38 -12.35 0.33 0.93
C SER A 38 -12.55 -1.08 0.38
N GLN A 39 -12.71 -2.06 1.27
CA GLN A 39 -12.84 -3.47 0.92
C GLN A 39 -14.19 -3.74 0.24
N THR A 40 -14.18 -3.77 -1.08
CA THR A 40 -15.31 -4.17 -1.92
C THR A 40 -14.81 -5.07 -3.04
N ALA A 41 -15.63 -6.01 -3.53
CA ALA A 41 -15.22 -6.90 -4.62
C ALA A 41 -14.75 -6.12 -5.86
N LYS A 42 -15.41 -4.99 -6.16
CA LYS A 42 -15.03 -4.09 -7.27
C LYS A 42 -13.65 -3.46 -7.06
N ASN A 43 -13.41 -2.85 -5.89
CA ASN A 43 -12.13 -2.21 -5.61
C ASN A 43 -10.99 -3.23 -5.55
N ASP A 44 -11.26 -4.39 -4.97
CA ASP A 44 -10.26 -5.46 -4.85
C ASP A 44 -9.85 -6.00 -6.21
N ALA A 45 -10.79 -6.05 -7.16
CA ALA A 45 -10.56 -6.45 -8.54
C ALA A 45 -9.87 -5.37 -9.38
N ASP A 46 -10.31 -4.12 -9.28
CA ASP A 46 -9.90 -3.05 -10.21
C ASP A 46 -8.61 -2.33 -9.78
N LEU A 47 -8.30 -2.29 -8.48
CA LEU A 47 -7.14 -1.56 -7.96
C LEU A 47 -5.91 -2.44 -7.76
N ASN A 48 -6.05 -3.76 -7.84
CA ASN A 48 -4.99 -4.78 -7.74
C ASN A 48 -4.21 -4.84 -6.42
N PHE A 49 -4.05 -3.74 -5.69
CA PHE A 49 -3.27 -3.64 -4.46
C PHE A 49 -4.09 -3.08 -3.31
N ARG A 50 -3.50 -3.09 -2.11
CA ARG A 50 -4.02 -2.45 -0.91
C ARG A 50 -2.90 -1.83 -0.09
N ILE A 51 -3.24 -0.80 0.67
CA ILE A 51 -2.41 -0.18 1.69
C ILE A 51 -3.05 -0.50 3.03
N ASP A 52 -2.30 -1.20 3.87
CA ASP A 52 -2.69 -1.54 5.23
C ASP A 52 -1.85 -0.73 6.23
N ARG A 53 -2.40 -0.45 7.42
CA ARG A 53 -1.63 0.16 8.51
C ARG A 53 -0.66 -0.89 9.05
N GLY A 54 0.63 -0.59 8.98
CA GLY A 54 1.71 -1.39 9.55
C GLY A 54 1.92 -1.10 11.02
N ALA A 55 3.18 -1.23 11.46
CA ALA A 55 3.57 -0.98 12.84
C ALA A 55 3.47 0.50 13.24
N ASP A 56 3.28 0.75 14.53
CA ASP A 56 3.41 2.08 15.10
C ASP A 56 4.89 2.43 15.24
N MET A 57 5.26 3.60 14.73
CA MET A 57 6.65 4.09 14.73
C MET A 57 6.89 5.12 15.84
N GLY A 58 5.93 5.30 16.75
CA GLY A 58 5.95 6.30 17.82
C GLY A 58 5.61 7.71 17.32
N GLY A 59 5.23 8.60 18.26
CA GLY A 59 4.98 10.02 17.96
C GLY A 59 3.78 10.33 17.06
N GLY A 60 2.88 9.35 16.84
CA GLY A 60 1.75 9.44 15.90
C GLY A 60 2.08 9.01 14.48
N LYS A 61 3.28 8.47 14.25
CA LYS A 61 3.73 7.93 12.95
C LYS A 61 3.33 6.47 12.83
N ALA A 62 3.01 6.04 11.61
CA ALA A 62 2.71 4.65 11.33
C ALA A 62 3.38 4.20 10.03
N GLU A 63 3.75 2.92 9.99
CA GLU A 63 4.17 2.27 8.76
C GLU A 63 2.95 2.06 7.84
N LEU A 64 3.12 2.27 6.56
CA LEU A 64 2.17 1.91 5.51
C LEU A 64 2.74 0.70 4.77
N VAL A 65 1.92 -0.32 4.59
CA VAL A 65 2.34 -1.57 3.96
C VAL A 65 1.56 -1.76 2.67
N LEU A 66 2.26 -1.81 1.55
CA LEU A 66 1.69 -2.15 0.25
C LEU A 66 1.62 -3.67 0.12
N GLN A 67 0.43 -4.19 -0.13
CA GLN A 67 0.20 -5.63 -0.31
C GLN A 67 -0.57 -5.90 -1.61
N PRO A 68 -0.39 -7.09 -2.22
CA PRO A 68 -1.18 -7.49 -3.38
C PRO A 68 -2.59 -7.91 -2.94
N ASN A 69 -3.58 -7.73 -3.81
CA ASN A 69 -4.96 -8.12 -3.53
C ASN A 69 -5.27 -9.50 -4.13
N LYS A 70 -5.88 -10.41 -3.36
CA LYS A 70 -6.31 -11.72 -3.87
C LYS A 70 -7.40 -11.60 -4.94
N GLY A 71 -8.21 -10.54 -4.87
CA GLY A 71 -9.27 -10.27 -5.82
C GLY A 71 -8.81 -9.66 -7.15
N ALA A 72 -7.52 -9.30 -7.27
CA ALA A 72 -6.98 -8.55 -8.40
C ALA A 72 -7.34 -9.17 -9.76
N LYS A 73 -7.74 -8.34 -10.73
CA LYS A 73 -7.92 -8.77 -12.13
C LYS A 73 -6.58 -9.04 -12.81
N ASP A 74 -5.52 -8.33 -12.42
CA ASP A 74 -4.18 -8.58 -12.94
C ASP A 74 -3.72 -9.99 -12.54
N PRO A 75 -3.51 -10.92 -13.50
CA PRO A 75 -3.16 -12.30 -13.20
C PRO A 75 -1.84 -12.44 -12.43
N LYS A 76 -0.88 -11.52 -12.66
CA LYS A 76 0.42 -11.55 -11.95
C LYS A 76 0.25 -11.14 -10.51
N VAL A 77 -0.52 -10.08 -10.25
CA VAL A 77 -0.81 -9.63 -8.89
C VAL A 77 -1.61 -10.68 -8.13
N LYS A 78 -2.62 -11.29 -8.79
CA LYS A 78 -3.40 -12.40 -8.23
C LYS A 78 -2.53 -13.61 -7.91
N ALA A 79 -1.62 -13.99 -8.80
CA ALA A 79 -0.69 -15.10 -8.56
C ALA A 79 0.23 -14.85 -7.36
N VAL A 80 0.74 -13.62 -7.21
CA VAL A 80 1.56 -13.25 -6.05
C VAL A 80 0.71 -13.26 -4.76
N ALA A 81 -0.50 -12.69 -4.79
CA ALA A 81 -1.40 -12.70 -3.64
C ALA A 81 -1.83 -14.12 -3.24
N ASN A 82 -1.99 -15.03 -4.19
CA ASN A 82 -2.34 -16.43 -3.91
C ASN A 82 -1.19 -17.20 -3.27
N LYS A 83 0.06 -16.90 -3.66
CA LYS A 83 1.26 -17.46 -3.02
C LYS A 83 1.46 -16.92 -1.61
N ASN A 84 1.31 -15.60 -1.44
CA ASN A 84 1.40 -14.95 -0.14
C ASN A 84 0.62 -13.63 -0.14
N SER A 85 -0.61 -13.66 0.39
CA SER A 85 -1.49 -12.48 0.41
C SER A 85 -1.13 -11.42 1.43
N HIS A 86 -0.26 -11.77 2.38
CA HIS A 86 0.26 -10.85 3.38
C HIS A 86 1.69 -10.41 3.06
N MET A 87 2.16 -10.73 1.83
CA MET A 87 3.45 -10.28 1.36
C MET A 87 3.50 -8.75 1.35
N THR A 88 4.53 -8.22 1.99
CA THR A 88 4.86 -6.80 1.91
C THR A 88 5.62 -6.55 0.61
N LEU A 89 5.01 -5.82 -0.31
CA LEU A 89 5.63 -5.42 -1.58
C LEU A 89 6.52 -4.19 -1.40
N ALA A 90 6.10 -3.30 -0.51
CA ALA A 90 6.81 -2.08 -0.15
C ALA A 90 6.28 -1.58 1.20
N LYS A 91 7.11 -0.80 1.90
CA LYS A 91 6.69 -0.18 3.15
C LYS A 91 7.34 1.17 3.34
N VAL A 92 6.63 2.09 3.97
CA VAL A 92 7.13 3.44 4.26
C VAL A 92 6.59 3.90 5.61
N THR A 93 7.32 4.75 6.30
CA THR A 93 6.77 5.46 7.47
C THR A 93 6.04 6.71 7.00
N LEU A 94 4.76 6.84 7.35
CA LEU A 94 4.03 8.10 7.22
C LEU A 94 3.98 8.80 8.58
N ASP A 95 4.30 10.09 8.55
CA ASP A 95 4.10 11.01 9.67
C ASP A 95 2.97 12.00 9.31
N PRO A 96 1.74 11.80 9.80
CA PRO A 96 0.62 12.68 9.49
C PRO A 96 0.82 14.14 9.89
N LYS A 97 1.73 14.43 10.84
CA LYS A 97 2.01 15.81 11.27
C LYS A 97 2.89 16.56 10.28
N ASN A 98 3.85 15.85 9.67
CA ASN A 98 4.81 16.43 8.71
C ASN A 98 4.38 16.20 7.24
N ASP A 99 3.54 15.21 6.98
CA ASP A 99 3.02 14.88 5.65
C ASP A 99 1.51 14.60 5.70
N SER A 100 0.75 15.65 6.05
CA SER A 100 -0.72 15.59 6.11
C SER A 100 -1.37 15.24 4.77
N ASN A 101 -0.65 15.49 3.66
CA ASN A 101 -1.12 15.24 2.30
C ASN A 101 -0.62 13.90 1.73
N GLY A 102 0.26 13.20 2.45
CA GLY A 102 0.88 11.91 2.07
C GLY A 102 1.69 11.95 0.76
N ASN A 103 2.15 13.13 0.35
CA ASN A 103 2.92 13.32 -0.88
C ASN A 103 4.30 12.65 -0.76
N SER A 104 4.96 12.80 0.38
CA SER A 104 6.25 12.14 0.61
C SER A 104 6.08 10.62 0.68
N ALA A 105 5.00 10.15 1.34
CA ALA A 105 4.70 8.72 1.41
C ALA A 105 4.43 8.09 0.03
N SER A 106 3.77 8.79 -0.88
CA SER A 106 3.53 8.30 -2.24
C SER A 106 4.84 7.98 -2.99
N LYS A 107 5.81 8.91 -2.93
CA LYS A 107 7.10 8.79 -3.61
C LYS A 107 7.96 7.73 -2.93
N SER A 108 8.08 7.81 -1.61
CA SER A 108 8.88 6.88 -0.82
C SER A 108 8.35 5.45 -0.88
N LEU A 109 7.03 5.24 -0.98
CA LEU A 109 6.46 3.90 -1.16
C LEU A 109 6.79 3.32 -2.54
N LEU A 110 6.76 4.14 -3.59
CA LEU A 110 7.16 3.71 -4.92
C LEU A 110 8.65 3.39 -4.99
N ASP A 111 9.49 4.19 -4.35
CA ASP A 111 10.93 3.98 -4.32
C ASP A 111 11.27 2.73 -3.48
N SER A 112 10.62 2.53 -2.33
CA SER A 112 10.74 1.28 -1.56
C SER A 112 10.40 0.04 -2.40
N PHE A 113 9.37 0.10 -3.24
CA PHE A 113 9.04 -1.01 -4.15
C PHE A 113 10.15 -1.27 -5.19
N LYS A 114 10.82 -0.23 -5.70
CA LYS A 114 11.93 -0.37 -6.65
C LYS A 114 13.15 -0.97 -5.97
N ASP A 115 13.46 -0.54 -4.76
CA ASP A 115 14.62 -1.02 -4.00
C ASP A 115 14.47 -2.48 -3.60
N MET A 116 13.26 -2.94 -3.26
CA MET A 116 12.97 -4.36 -2.99
C MET A 116 13.08 -5.27 -4.23
N LYS A 117 13.27 -4.70 -5.43
CA LYS A 117 13.48 -5.45 -6.67
C LYS A 117 14.96 -5.67 -6.99
N ASN A 118 15.87 -4.86 -6.44
CA ASN A 118 17.31 -5.07 -6.52
C ASN A 118 17.78 -6.04 -5.41
#